data_AF-A0A0J9X434-F1
#
_entry.id   AF-A0A0J9X434-F1
#
_cell.length_a   1.000
_cell.length_b   1.000
_cell.length_c   1.000
_cell.angle_alpha   90.00
_cell.angle_beta   90.00
_cell.angle_gamma   90.00
#
_symmetry.space_group_name_H-M   'P 1'
#
loop_
_entity.id
_entity.type
_entity.pdbx_description
1 polymer ?
#
loop_
_entity_poly.entity_id
_entity_poly.type
_entity_poly.pdbx_seq_one_letter_code
_entity_poly.pdbx_strand_id
1 'polypeptide(L)'
;MFANRAALMKSSKPFLTSTRLNRSMYPALARAYSSAAEDDVLFSSNRAVRTIQLNRPQKLNSLNTSMVDKITPRLIEWARSDLTRTVVIKGTGNKAFCAGGDVAALAKAISDNAETGPAVASKFFKDEYTLNHLIATYTKPYVALLNGITMGGGVGLSVHAPFRVATEKTLFAMPETDIGFFPDVGGSFFLPRLDGQIGTYLALTSDRLKGYDVVAAGIATHYVPEAVLPELEARLAEIISDNKIIPTDPFNLVNNVLEEFATDAPEGYEFSLSGKKREAIDSIFGQESVGDIISALEADGSEWALKTKDTILARSPVSVKVTFDALKRGKDLTITDALSKEYQLAKKFMSGGDFVEGVTAKLVNKPPTAPKWNPATLGEVTASSVSEFLNSADAADALKPVTEDNFVDYPHKFGLPTEKDIEDYITGNDGSDREFKVTKEEVLDHFQYLTRSKLGVTRKIEEVLARKTTPDATDSTLLDWKY
;
A
#
# COMPACT_ATOMS: atom_id res chain seq x y z
N MET A 1 32.68 -47.71 14.64
CA MET A 1 31.66 -48.28 15.55
C MET A 1 31.15 -47.14 16.41
N PHE A 2 29.82 -46.88 16.33
CA PHE A 2 28.89 -46.39 17.37
C PHE A 2 29.45 -45.54 18.54
N ALA A 3 28.90 -44.40 18.97
CA ALA A 3 27.51 -43.94 18.99
C ALA A 3 27.41 -42.44 19.40
N ASN A 4 26.20 -41.89 19.21
CA ASN A 4 25.57 -40.76 19.92
C ASN A 4 25.89 -39.31 19.53
N ARG A 5 25.20 -38.84 18.48
CA ARG A 5 24.59 -37.50 18.44
C ARG A 5 23.10 -37.63 18.16
N ALA A 6 22.28 -37.43 19.17
CA ALA A 6 20.84 -37.25 19.06
C ALA A 6 20.40 -36.18 20.07
N ALA A 7 19.29 -35.52 19.73
CA ALA A 7 18.53 -34.52 20.50
C ALA A 7 18.97 -33.04 20.36
N LEU A 8 18.47 -32.38 19.31
CA LEU A 8 17.60 -31.19 19.43
C LEU A 8 16.97 -30.87 18.06
N MET A 9 16.11 -31.76 17.59
CA MET A 9 15.02 -31.38 16.69
C MET A 9 13.81 -31.09 17.57
N LYS A 10 13.38 -29.82 17.64
CA LYS A 10 12.08 -29.45 18.17
C LYS A 10 11.33 -28.63 17.11
N SER A 11 10.25 -29.24 16.64
CA SER A 11 8.99 -28.59 16.24
C SER A 11 9.01 -27.71 14.98
N SER A 12 9.15 -28.33 13.79
CA SER A 12 8.49 -27.82 12.58
C SER A 12 7.02 -28.26 12.58
N LYS A 13 6.08 -27.37 12.92
CA LYS A 13 4.66 -27.60 12.68
C LYS A 13 4.37 -27.49 11.17
N PRO A 14 3.59 -28.40 10.56
CA PRO A 14 3.22 -28.28 9.17
C PRO A 14 2.19 -27.16 8.98
N PHE A 15 2.47 -26.21 8.09
CA PHE A 15 1.48 -25.26 7.57
C PHE A 15 0.51 -25.99 6.64
N LEU A 16 -0.60 -26.46 7.21
CA LEU A 16 -1.80 -26.86 6.49
C LEU A 16 -2.98 -26.20 7.20
N THR A 17 -3.32 -24.98 6.81
CA THR A 17 -4.60 -24.36 7.13
C THR A 17 -5.44 -24.34 5.88
N SER A 18 -6.47 -25.19 5.84
CA SER A 18 -7.51 -25.09 4.84
C SER A 18 -8.33 -23.83 5.14
N THR A 19 -8.21 -22.78 4.33
CA THR A 19 -9.05 -21.59 4.49
C THR A 19 -10.49 -21.95 4.14
N ARG A 20 -11.42 -21.85 5.10
CA ARG A 20 -12.85 -22.08 4.86
C ARG A 20 -13.43 -20.80 4.28
N LEU A 21 -13.74 -20.80 2.98
CA LEU A 21 -14.56 -19.76 2.35
C LEU A 21 -15.93 -19.69 3.07
N ASN A 22 -16.37 -18.48 3.42
CA ASN A 22 -17.63 -18.27 4.12
C ASN A 22 -18.83 -18.75 3.26
N ARG A 23 -19.56 -19.77 3.74
CA ARG A 23 -20.68 -20.44 3.03
C ARG A 23 -21.98 -19.60 2.93
N SER A 24 -22.02 -18.39 3.50
CA SER A 24 -23.25 -17.59 3.64
C SER A 24 -23.61 -16.70 2.43
N MET A 25 -22.70 -16.45 1.48
CA MET A 25 -22.93 -15.50 0.37
C MET A 25 -23.56 -16.09 -0.91
N TYR A 26 -24.27 -17.22 -0.79
CA TYR A 26 -24.44 -18.16 -1.91
C TYR A 26 -25.64 -17.97 -2.89
N PRO A 27 -26.62 -17.05 -2.71
CA PRO A 27 -27.61 -16.83 -3.79
C PRO A 27 -27.84 -15.38 -4.26
N ALA A 28 -26.91 -14.43 -4.10
CA ALA A 28 -27.07 -13.06 -4.63
C ALA A 28 -26.17 -12.70 -5.85
N LEU A 29 -25.17 -13.52 -6.19
CA LEU A 29 -24.16 -13.18 -7.21
C LEU A 29 -24.41 -13.79 -8.61
N ALA A 30 -25.57 -14.44 -8.83
CA ALA A 30 -25.86 -15.17 -10.07
C ALA A 30 -26.90 -14.51 -10.99
N ARG A 31 -27.30 -13.25 -10.76
CA ARG A 31 -28.26 -12.54 -11.63
C ARG A 31 -27.87 -11.08 -11.84
N ALA A 32 -27.12 -10.81 -12.91
CA ALA A 32 -27.23 -9.61 -13.76
C ALA A 32 -26.22 -9.65 -14.93
N TYR A 33 -26.30 -10.65 -15.82
CA TYR A 33 -25.69 -10.54 -17.15
C TYR A 33 -26.78 -10.16 -18.14
N SER A 34 -27.15 -8.87 -18.18
CA SER A 34 -27.95 -8.28 -19.26
C SER A 34 -28.04 -6.74 -19.14
N SER A 35 -26.91 -6.08 -19.32
CA SER A 35 -26.84 -4.80 -20.05
C SER A 35 -25.53 -4.85 -20.83
N ALA A 36 -25.44 -4.22 -22.00
CA ALA A 36 -24.27 -4.29 -22.88
C ALA A 36 -22.99 -4.05 -22.06
N ALA A 37 -22.24 -5.13 -21.77
CA ALA A 37 -21.20 -5.08 -20.75
C ALA A 37 -20.11 -4.12 -21.23
N GLU A 38 -19.88 -3.03 -20.50
CA GLU A 38 -18.76 -2.13 -20.76
C GLU A 38 -17.46 -2.95 -20.76
N ASP A 39 -16.60 -2.74 -21.75
CA ASP A 39 -15.34 -3.48 -21.89
C ASP A 39 -14.24 -2.84 -21.02
N ASP A 40 -14.56 -2.54 -19.76
CA ASP A 40 -13.73 -1.76 -18.82
C ASP A 40 -12.70 -2.60 -18.03
N VAL A 41 -12.83 -3.93 -18.07
CA VAL A 41 -11.85 -4.90 -17.55
C VAL A 41 -11.74 -6.06 -18.53
N LEU A 42 -10.52 -6.29 -19.03
CA LEU A 42 -10.19 -7.43 -19.86
C LEU A 42 -9.60 -8.54 -18.99
N PHE A 43 -10.12 -9.75 -19.14
CA PHE A 43 -9.56 -10.94 -18.48
C PHE A 43 -8.92 -11.84 -19.53
N SER A 44 -7.71 -12.33 -19.25
CA SER A 44 -7.06 -13.32 -20.11
C SER A 44 -6.44 -14.44 -19.28
N SER A 45 -6.22 -15.58 -19.95
CA SER A 45 -5.63 -16.77 -19.35
C SER A 45 -4.47 -17.22 -20.21
N ASN A 46 -3.29 -17.34 -19.62
CA ASN A 46 -2.11 -17.89 -20.27
C ASN A 46 -1.50 -18.94 -19.35
N ARG A 47 -1.65 -20.22 -19.71
CA ARG A 47 -1.21 -21.36 -18.89
C ARG A 47 -1.69 -21.21 -17.44
N ALA A 48 -0.76 -21.07 -16.49
CA ALA A 48 -1.04 -20.96 -15.07
C ALA A 48 -1.34 -19.53 -14.59
N VAL A 49 -1.14 -18.52 -15.45
CA VAL A 49 -1.39 -17.11 -15.16
C VAL A 49 -2.81 -16.72 -15.55
N ARG A 50 -3.43 -15.91 -14.70
CA ARG A 50 -4.67 -15.19 -14.99
C ARG A 50 -4.42 -13.70 -14.92
N THR A 51 -4.79 -12.97 -15.95
CA THR A 51 -4.49 -11.53 -16.05
C THR A 51 -5.79 -10.73 -15.96
N ILE A 52 -5.75 -9.68 -15.13
CA ILE A 52 -6.73 -8.61 -15.03
C ILE A 52 -6.11 -7.38 -15.69
N GLN A 53 -6.75 -6.86 -16.72
CA GLN A 53 -6.28 -5.67 -17.42
C GLN A 53 -7.34 -4.57 -17.39
N LEU A 54 -7.06 -3.49 -16.67
CA LEU A 54 -7.97 -2.34 -16.51
C LEU A 54 -8.04 -1.57 -17.83
N ASN A 55 -9.24 -1.46 -18.42
CA ASN A 55 -9.44 -0.99 -19.79
C ASN A 55 -10.29 0.29 -19.88
N ARG A 56 -9.83 1.35 -19.20
CA ARG A 56 -10.41 2.70 -19.30
C ARG A 56 -9.30 3.74 -19.53
N PRO A 57 -8.44 3.60 -20.57
CA PRO A 57 -7.25 4.43 -20.70
C PRO A 57 -7.57 5.94 -20.84
N GLN A 58 -8.73 6.27 -21.41
CA GLN A 58 -9.23 7.65 -21.53
C GLN A 58 -9.55 8.31 -20.17
N LYS A 59 -9.81 7.50 -19.14
CA LYS A 59 -10.00 7.94 -17.75
C LYS A 59 -8.84 7.50 -16.84
N LEU A 60 -7.66 7.26 -17.42
CA LEU A 60 -6.47 6.81 -16.68
C LEU A 60 -6.72 5.53 -15.85
N ASN A 61 -7.55 4.64 -16.38
CA ASN A 61 -7.93 3.38 -15.75
C ASN A 61 -8.57 3.56 -14.37
N SER A 62 -9.27 4.68 -14.13
CA SER A 62 -9.93 4.92 -12.84
C SER A 62 -10.96 3.83 -12.52
N LEU A 63 -10.95 3.34 -11.28
CA LEU A 63 -11.76 2.23 -10.81
C LEU A 63 -13.22 2.68 -10.62
N ASN A 64 -14.18 1.97 -11.21
CA ASN A 64 -15.61 2.23 -11.02
C ASN A 64 -16.33 0.98 -10.47
N THR A 65 -17.62 1.11 -10.16
CA THR A 65 -18.45 0.01 -9.66
C THR A 65 -18.44 -1.20 -10.60
N SER A 66 -18.56 -1.00 -11.92
CA SER A 66 -18.61 -2.10 -12.89
C SER A 66 -17.32 -2.92 -12.91
N MET A 67 -16.17 -2.27 -12.80
CA MET A 67 -14.87 -2.94 -12.72
C MET A 67 -14.74 -3.75 -11.42
N VAL A 68 -15.12 -3.19 -10.27
CA VAL A 68 -15.10 -3.90 -8.97
C VAL A 68 -16.02 -5.13 -9.02
N ASP A 69 -17.23 -4.98 -9.56
CA ASP A 69 -18.23 -6.05 -9.73
C ASP A 69 -17.74 -7.16 -10.69
N LYS A 70 -16.84 -6.85 -11.63
CA LYS A 70 -16.22 -7.83 -12.54
C LYS A 70 -15.01 -8.52 -11.92
N ILE A 71 -14.14 -7.78 -11.24
CA ILE A 71 -12.87 -8.30 -10.71
C ILE A 71 -13.11 -9.23 -9.52
N THR A 72 -13.95 -8.81 -8.58
CA THR A 72 -14.19 -9.54 -7.32
C THR A 72 -14.62 -11.00 -7.53
N PRO A 73 -15.68 -11.31 -8.32
CA PRO A 73 -16.07 -12.70 -8.54
C PRO A 73 -15.01 -13.51 -9.30
N ARG A 74 -14.21 -12.88 -10.19
CA ARG A 74 -13.12 -13.56 -10.89
C ARG A 74 -11.98 -13.96 -9.97
N LEU A 75 -11.60 -13.09 -9.04
CA LEU A 75 -10.61 -13.44 -8.01
C LEU A 75 -11.10 -14.59 -7.13
N ILE A 76 -12.38 -14.60 -6.75
CA ILE A 76 -12.97 -15.71 -5.97
C ILE A 76 -12.94 -17.03 -6.76
N GLU A 77 -13.30 -16.99 -8.05
CA GLU A 77 -13.26 -18.15 -8.94
C GLU A 77 -11.83 -18.69 -9.09
N TRP A 78 -10.87 -17.82 -9.35
CA TRP A 78 -9.47 -18.17 -9.55
C TRP A 78 -8.79 -18.68 -8.28
N ALA A 79 -9.19 -18.20 -7.10
CA ALA A 79 -8.70 -18.72 -5.82
C ALA A 79 -9.00 -20.23 -5.68
N ARG A 80 -10.14 -20.70 -6.21
CA ARG A 80 -10.57 -22.11 -6.15
C ARG A 80 -9.98 -22.99 -7.25
N SER A 81 -9.45 -22.40 -8.32
CA SER A 81 -9.00 -23.14 -9.50
C SER A 81 -7.54 -23.60 -9.37
N ASP A 82 -7.27 -24.91 -9.37
CA ASP A 82 -5.89 -25.44 -9.38
C ASP A 82 -5.10 -25.08 -10.64
N LEU A 83 -5.79 -24.67 -11.71
CA LEU A 83 -5.18 -24.18 -12.95
C LEU A 83 -4.65 -22.75 -12.81
N THR A 84 -5.14 -21.99 -11.83
CA THR A 84 -4.61 -20.64 -11.56
C THR A 84 -3.55 -20.73 -10.50
N ARG A 85 -2.31 -20.36 -10.84
CA ARG A 85 -1.18 -20.32 -9.92
C ARG A 85 -0.77 -18.90 -9.57
N THR A 86 -0.88 -17.98 -10.53
CA THR A 86 -0.50 -16.58 -10.34
C THR A 86 -1.57 -15.68 -10.96
N VAL A 87 -1.92 -14.60 -10.26
CA VAL A 87 -2.75 -13.52 -10.80
C VAL A 87 -1.86 -12.32 -11.11
N VAL A 88 -2.05 -11.73 -12.29
CA VAL A 88 -1.39 -10.48 -12.69
C VAL A 88 -2.45 -9.41 -12.88
N ILE A 89 -2.25 -8.22 -12.33
CA ILE A 89 -3.05 -7.03 -12.64
C ILE A 89 -2.20 -5.97 -13.32
N LYS A 90 -2.74 -5.35 -14.38
CA LYS A 90 -2.09 -4.27 -15.14
C LYS A 90 -3.09 -3.28 -15.72
N GLY A 91 -2.62 -2.10 -16.11
CA GLY A 91 -3.41 -1.12 -16.85
C GLY A 91 -3.29 -1.30 -18.37
N THR A 92 -4.32 -0.91 -19.12
CA THR A 92 -4.19 -0.66 -20.57
C THR A 92 -3.56 0.70 -20.84
N GLY A 93 -2.89 0.82 -21.99
CA GLY A 93 -2.18 2.02 -22.39
C GLY A 93 -0.88 2.25 -21.60
N ASN A 94 -0.22 3.38 -21.88
CA ASN A 94 1.16 3.62 -21.42
C ASN A 94 1.26 4.76 -20.39
N LYS A 95 0.13 5.21 -19.82
CA LYS A 95 0.07 6.41 -18.95
C LYS A 95 -0.27 6.10 -17.49
N ALA A 96 -1.17 5.15 -17.25
CA ALA A 96 -1.66 4.86 -15.91
C ALA A 96 -1.86 3.36 -15.73
N PHE A 97 -1.39 2.85 -14.58
CA PHE A 97 -1.87 1.58 -14.07
C PHE A 97 -3.33 1.76 -13.64
N CYS A 98 -3.56 2.65 -12.67
CA CYS A 98 -4.88 3.08 -12.19
C CYS A 98 -4.72 4.39 -11.40
N ALA A 99 -5.40 5.45 -11.83
CA ALA A 99 -5.28 6.78 -11.23
C ALA A 99 -6.28 7.07 -10.09
N GLY A 100 -6.85 6.03 -9.47
CA GLY A 100 -7.78 6.13 -8.34
C GLY A 100 -9.19 5.67 -8.68
N GLY A 101 -10.12 5.79 -7.73
CA GLY A 101 -11.54 5.60 -7.99
C GLY A 101 -12.10 6.70 -8.92
N ASP A 102 -13.19 6.42 -9.62
CA ASP A 102 -13.94 7.41 -10.43
C ASP A 102 -14.74 8.36 -9.51
N VAL A 103 -14.05 9.05 -8.60
CA VAL A 103 -14.62 9.91 -7.55
C VAL A 103 -15.44 11.07 -8.10
N ALA A 104 -15.16 11.51 -9.33
CA ALA A 104 -15.97 12.49 -10.03
C ALA A 104 -17.39 11.99 -10.29
N ALA A 105 -17.56 10.69 -10.61
CA ALA A 105 -18.87 10.09 -10.75
C ALA A 105 -19.61 10.00 -9.40
N LEU A 106 -18.89 9.73 -8.31
CA LEU A 106 -19.45 9.68 -6.96
C LEU A 106 -19.91 11.05 -6.48
N ALA A 107 -19.07 12.08 -6.62
CA ALA A 107 -19.43 13.46 -6.27
C ALA A 107 -20.62 13.95 -7.09
N LYS A 108 -20.70 13.58 -8.38
CA LYS A 108 -21.86 13.86 -9.22
C LYS A 108 -23.11 13.16 -8.69
N ALA A 109 -23.04 11.88 -8.32
CA ALA A 109 -24.19 11.15 -7.76
C ALA A 109 -24.72 11.80 -6.46
N ILE A 110 -23.82 12.27 -5.59
CA ILE A 110 -24.18 13.03 -4.38
C ILE A 110 -24.84 14.37 -4.73
N SER A 111 -24.29 15.09 -5.70
CA SER A 111 -24.81 16.40 -6.11
C SER A 111 -26.17 16.31 -6.81
N ASP A 112 -26.37 15.29 -7.65
CA ASP A 112 -27.63 15.07 -8.36
C ASP A 112 -28.77 14.68 -7.41
N ASN A 113 -28.46 13.96 -6.31
CA ASN A 113 -29.44 13.54 -5.33
C ASN A 113 -28.82 13.41 -3.93
N ALA A 114 -29.03 14.43 -3.09
CA ALA A 114 -28.48 14.46 -1.73
C ALA A 114 -29.05 13.37 -0.79
N GLU A 115 -30.21 12.81 -1.09
CA GLU A 115 -30.85 11.77 -0.27
C GLU A 115 -30.26 10.37 -0.56
N THR A 116 -30.06 10.04 -1.84
CA THR A 116 -29.64 8.69 -2.26
C THR A 116 -28.19 8.61 -2.72
N GLY A 117 -27.61 9.72 -3.19
CA GLY A 117 -26.25 9.80 -3.71
C GLY A 117 -25.17 9.39 -2.69
N PRO A 118 -25.21 9.84 -1.42
CA PRO A 118 -24.27 9.38 -0.40
C PRO A 118 -24.29 7.86 -0.18
N ALA A 119 -25.47 7.23 -0.27
CA ALA A 119 -25.61 5.79 -0.14
C ALA A 119 -25.02 5.04 -1.34
N VAL A 120 -25.18 5.58 -2.56
CA VAL A 120 -24.54 5.04 -3.79
C VAL A 120 -23.03 5.11 -3.68
N ALA A 121 -22.48 6.27 -3.27
CA ALA A 121 -21.04 6.44 -3.11
C ALA A 121 -20.48 5.54 -2.00
N SER A 122 -21.18 5.46 -0.86
CA SER A 122 -20.81 4.54 0.22
C SER A 122 -20.81 3.09 -0.23
N LYS A 123 -21.79 2.65 -1.04
CA LYS A 123 -21.80 1.29 -1.59
C LYS A 123 -20.56 1.01 -2.43
N PHE A 124 -20.13 1.95 -3.28
CA PHE A 124 -18.90 1.79 -4.06
C PHE A 124 -17.68 1.55 -3.16
N PHE A 125 -17.48 2.37 -2.12
CA PHE A 125 -16.35 2.18 -1.18
C PHE A 125 -16.44 0.85 -0.43
N LYS A 126 -17.65 0.41 -0.06
CA LYS A 126 -17.84 -0.92 0.55
C LYS A 126 -17.33 -2.03 -0.36
N ASP A 127 -17.71 -1.99 -1.64
CA ASP A 127 -17.33 -3.00 -2.62
C ASP A 127 -15.83 -2.91 -2.94
N GLU A 128 -15.28 -1.70 -3.07
CA GLU A 128 -13.84 -1.46 -3.28
C GLU A 128 -13.01 -2.01 -2.10
N TYR A 129 -13.37 -1.69 -0.85
CA TYR A 129 -12.61 -2.15 0.31
C TYR A 129 -12.76 -3.66 0.54
N THR A 130 -13.89 -4.25 0.14
CA THR A 130 -14.05 -5.71 0.10
C THR A 130 -13.11 -6.36 -0.92
N LEU A 131 -12.91 -5.72 -2.08
CA LEU A 131 -11.93 -6.15 -3.07
C LEU A 131 -10.50 -5.97 -2.55
N ASN A 132 -10.18 -4.85 -1.90
CA ASN A 132 -8.84 -4.63 -1.31
C ASN A 132 -8.53 -5.67 -0.22
N HIS A 133 -9.50 -5.99 0.64
CA HIS A 133 -9.36 -7.06 1.64
C HIS A 133 -9.09 -8.42 0.97
N LEU A 134 -9.84 -8.76 -0.08
CA LEU A 134 -9.64 -9.99 -0.84
C LEU A 134 -8.23 -10.07 -1.47
N ILE A 135 -7.69 -8.94 -1.95
CA ILE A 135 -6.32 -8.88 -2.48
C ILE A 135 -5.30 -9.07 -1.35
N ALA A 136 -5.51 -8.41 -0.20
CA ALA A 136 -4.62 -8.51 0.96
C ALA A 136 -4.52 -9.91 1.55
N THR A 137 -5.62 -10.68 1.46
CA THR A 137 -5.76 -12.03 2.01
C THR A 137 -5.75 -13.11 0.93
N TYR A 138 -5.28 -12.77 -0.27
CA TYR A 138 -5.34 -13.66 -1.42
C TYR A 138 -4.37 -14.83 -1.25
N THR A 139 -4.86 -16.07 -1.42
CA THR A 139 -4.11 -17.29 -1.11
C THR A 139 -3.11 -17.72 -2.18
N LYS A 140 -2.96 -16.93 -3.25
CA LYS A 140 -2.09 -17.20 -4.39
C LYS A 140 -1.23 -15.98 -4.69
N PRO A 141 -0.04 -16.17 -5.29
CA PRO A 141 0.76 -15.07 -5.80
C PRO A 141 -0.07 -14.09 -6.64
N TYR A 142 -0.06 -12.83 -6.21
CA TYR A 142 -0.70 -11.71 -6.89
C TYR A 142 0.39 -10.68 -7.24
N VAL A 143 0.49 -10.34 -8.52
CA VAL A 143 1.51 -9.45 -9.07
C VAL A 143 0.83 -8.22 -9.66
N ALA A 144 1.10 -7.05 -9.10
CA ALA A 144 0.64 -5.76 -9.64
C ALA A 144 1.76 -5.08 -10.44
N LEU A 145 1.53 -4.86 -11.74
CA LEU A 145 2.45 -4.14 -12.62
C LEU A 145 2.11 -2.65 -12.63
N LEU A 146 2.85 -1.86 -11.85
CA LEU A 146 2.57 -0.45 -11.57
C LEU A 146 3.09 0.49 -12.67
N ASN A 147 2.94 0.10 -13.94
CA ASN A 147 3.47 0.85 -15.07
C ASN A 147 2.60 2.10 -15.34
N GLY A 148 3.03 3.24 -14.81
CA GLY A 148 2.35 4.53 -14.93
C GLY A 148 1.81 5.08 -13.60
N ILE A 149 0.84 5.99 -13.70
CA ILE A 149 0.16 6.58 -12.54
C ILE A 149 -0.55 5.49 -11.70
N THR A 150 -0.27 5.49 -10.40
CA THR A 150 -0.85 4.59 -9.38
C THR A 150 -1.27 5.45 -8.18
N MET A 151 -2.55 5.80 -8.09
CA MET A 151 -3.10 6.67 -7.04
C MET A 151 -4.41 6.10 -6.48
N GLY A 152 -4.78 6.44 -5.24
CA GLY A 152 -6.04 6.06 -4.59
C GLY A 152 -6.39 4.58 -4.78
N GLY A 153 -7.56 4.27 -5.35
CA GLY A 153 -7.97 2.90 -5.71
C GLY A 153 -6.91 2.06 -6.45
N GLY A 154 -6.02 2.66 -7.25
CA GLY A 154 -4.88 1.95 -7.86
C GLY A 154 -3.84 1.48 -6.85
N VAL A 155 -3.60 2.28 -5.81
CA VAL A 155 -2.81 1.86 -4.65
C VAL A 155 -3.51 0.71 -3.93
N GLY A 156 -4.83 0.78 -3.73
CA GLY A 156 -5.61 -0.30 -3.12
C GLY A 156 -5.57 -1.63 -3.87
N LEU A 157 -5.47 -1.59 -5.21
CA LEU A 157 -5.34 -2.77 -6.06
C LEU A 157 -3.93 -3.38 -6.05
N SER A 158 -2.95 -2.74 -5.40
CA SER A 158 -1.55 -3.11 -5.49
C SER A 158 -0.84 -3.26 -4.16
N VAL A 159 -0.94 -2.27 -3.26
CA VAL A 159 -0.10 -2.17 -2.06
C VAL A 159 -0.22 -3.36 -1.11
N HIS A 160 -1.39 -4.00 -1.10
CA HIS A 160 -1.67 -5.18 -0.30
C HIS A 160 -1.19 -6.49 -0.93
N ALA A 161 -0.84 -6.48 -2.22
CA ALA A 161 -0.28 -7.65 -2.88
C ALA A 161 1.16 -7.89 -2.41
N PRO A 162 1.62 -9.15 -2.33
CA PRO A 162 3.01 -9.45 -2.01
C PRO A 162 3.98 -8.88 -3.05
N PHE A 163 3.58 -8.89 -4.33
CA PHE A 163 4.42 -8.45 -5.45
C PHE A 163 3.86 -7.19 -6.10
N ARG A 164 4.61 -6.10 -5.94
CA ARG A 164 4.34 -4.76 -6.49
C ARG A 164 5.54 -4.38 -7.34
N VAL A 165 5.37 -4.34 -8.65
CA VAL A 165 6.45 -4.14 -9.62
C VAL A 165 6.35 -2.71 -10.15
N ALA A 166 7.28 -1.85 -9.70
CA ALA A 166 7.43 -0.51 -10.23
C ALA A 166 8.26 -0.53 -11.52
N THR A 167 8.04 0.47 -12.36
CA THR A 167 8.81 0.77 -13.57
C THR A 167 9.30 2.22 -13.52
N GLU A 168 10.10 2.66 -14.49
CA GLU A 168 10.47 4.07 -14.67
C GLU A 168 9.27 5.02 -14.82
N LYS A 169 8.09 4.50 -15.18
CA LYS A 169 6.86 5.29 -15.32
C LYS A 169 6.00 5.33 -14.07
N THR A 170 6.30 4.53 -13.05
CA THR A 170 5.48 4.51 -11.83
C THR A 170 5.44 5.89 -11.19
N LEU A 171 4.23 6.40 -10.96
CA LEU A 171 3.99 7.62 -10.20
C LEU A 171 2.99 7.30 -9.09
N PHE A 172 3.49 7.14 -7.88
CA PHE A 172 2.69 6.87 -6.69
C PHE A 172 2.28 8.19 -6.01
N ALA A 173 1.02 8.28 -5.58
CA ALA A 173 0.56 9.28 -4.61
C ALA A 173 -0.77 8.87 -3.94
N MET A 174 -1.04 9.47 -2.78
CA MET A 174 -2.34 9.46 -2.11
C MET A 174 -2.91 10.90 -2.09
N PRO A 175 -3.57 11.37 -3.18
CA PRO A 175 -4.05 12.74 -3.34
C PRO A 175 -5.35 13.08 -2.61
N GLU A 176 -5.84 12.21 -1.74
CA GLU A 176 -7.19 12.28 -1.18
C GLU A 176 -7.44 13.51 -0.30
N THR A 177 -6.42 14.00 0.42
CA THR A 177 -6.56 15.23 1.23
C THR A 177 -6.76 16.50 0.40
N ASP A 178 -6.34 16.49 -0.88
CA ASP A 178 -6.54 17.60 -1.83
C ASP A 178 -7.96 17.70 -2.39
N ILE A 179 -8.73 16.63 -2.28
CA ILE A 179 -10.11 16.53 -2.77
C ILE A 179 -11.13 16.43 -1.63
N GLY A 180 -10.73 16.74 -0.40
CA GLY A 180 -11.63 16.69 0.75
C GLY A 180 -11.98 15.27 1.18
N PHE A 181 -11.05 14.32 1.00
CA PHE A 181 -11.16 12.93 1.43
C PHE A 181 -9.96 12.51 2.29
N PHE A 182 -9.80 11.23 2.62
CA PHE A 182 -8.66 10.72 3.39
C PHE A 182 -8.00 9.58 2.61
N PRO A 183 -6.70 9.30 2.83
CA PRO A 183 -6.01 8.15 2.24
C PRO A 183 -6.66 6.84 2.70
N ASP A 184 -7.45 6.25 1.81
CA ASP A 184 -8.28 5.09 2.05
C ASP A 184 -7.64 3.80 1.49
N VAL A 185 -8.47 2.81 1.15
CA VAL A 185 -8.05 1.52 0.57
C VAL A 185 -6.94 0.83 1.37
N GLY A 186 -7.03 0.89 2.69
CA GLY A 186 -6.07 0.38 3.65
C GLY A 186 -4.90 1.33 3.92
N GLY A 187 -4.99 2.60 3.53
CA GLY A 187 -4.02 3.66 3.82
C GLY A 187 -3.68 3.75 5.31
N SER A 188 -4.69 3.65 6.18
CA SER A 188 -4.49 3.59 7.63
C SER A 188 -3.74 2.34 8.10
N PHE A 189 -3.66 1.29 7.29
CA PHE A 189 -2.89 0.09 7.58
C PHE A 189 -1.47 0.17 7.04
N PHE A 190 -1.27 0.45 5.75
CA PHE A 190 0.06 0.33 5.14
C PHE A 190 0.94 1.56 5.36
N LEU A 191 0.38 2.77 5.39
CA LEU A 191 1.19 4.00 5.54
C LEU A 191 1.94 4.05 6.88
N PRO A 192 1.33 3.72 8.05
CA PRO A 192 2.05 3.71 9.32
C PRO A 192 3.13 2.63 9.45
N ARG A 193 3.18 1.69 8.48
CA ARG A 193 4.16 0.61 8.42
C ARG A 193 5.33 0.90 7.47
N LEU A 194 5.29 2.04 6.76
CA LEU A 194 6.47 2.54 6.07
C LEU A 194 7.50 3.03 7.08
N ASP A 195 8.77 3.07 6.68
CA ASP A 195 9.84 3.45 7.59
C ASP A 195 9.66 4.88 8.15
N GLY A 196 9.99 5.05 9.43
CA GLY A 196 9.91 6.31 10.14
C GLY A 196 8.54 6.98 10.01
N GLN A 197 8.52 8.22 9.47
CA GLN A 197 7.28 8.97 9.25
C GLN A 197 6.99 9.25 7.77
N ILE A 198 7.55 8.43 6.85
CA ILE A 198 7.27 8.56 5.41
C ILE A 198 5.76 8.48 5.15
N GLY A 199 5.08 7.50 5.75
CA GLY A 199 3.65 7.30 5.53
C GLY A 199 2.82 8.52 5.93
N THR A 200 3.07 9.07 7.11
CA THR A 200 2.41 10.29 7.60
C THR A 200 2.69 11.48 6.69
N TYR A 201 3.95 11.66 6.26
CA TYR A 201 4.32 12.70 5.30
C TYR A 201 3.54 12.57 3.99
N LEU A 202 3.56 11.39 3.35
CA LEU A 202 2.89 11.15 2.07
C LEU A 202 1.36 11.35 2.17
N ALA A 203 0.76 10.91 3.27
CA ALA A 203 -0.67 11.03 3.52
C ALA A 203 -1.16 12.48 3.64
N LEU A 204 -0.44 13.31 4.41
CA LEU A 204 -0.86 14.68 4.68
C LEU A 204 -0.50 15.65 3.55
N THR A 205 0.58 15.37 2.82
CA THR A 205 1.07 16.26 1.76
C THR A 205 0.60 15.86 0.37
N SER A 206 0.23 14.59 0.18
CA SER A 206 -0.01 13.98 -1.13
C SER A 206 1.19 14.09 -2.09
N ASP A 207 2.40 14.07 -1.52
CA ASP A 207 3.62 14.12 -2.32
C ASP A 207 3.75 12.89 -3.23
N ARG A 208 4.52 13.04 -4.31
CA ARG A 208 4.60 12.06 -5.39
C ARG A 208 5.94 11.35 -5.38
N LEU A 209 5.90 10.03 -5.33
CA LEU A 209 7.08 9.19 -5.55
C LEU A 209 7.12 8.71 -7.00
N LYS A 210 8.32 8.71 -7.59
CA LYS A 210 8.53 8.36 -9.00
C LYS A 210 9.52 7.21 -9.14
N GLY A 211 9.19 6.26 -10.00
CA GLY A 211 10.09 5.17 -10.37
C GLY A 211 10.65 4.45 -9.16
N TYR A 212 11.99 4.44 -9.05
CA TYR A 212 12.68 3.72 -7.99
C TYR A 212 12.40 4.27 -6.57
N ASP A 213 11.98 5.53 -6.42
CA ASP A 213 11.57 6.05 -5.11
C ASP A 213 10.42 5.24 -4.49
N VAL A 214 9.57 4.65 -5.32
CA VAL A 214 8.47 3.81 -4.86
C VAL A 214 8.99 2.51 -4.24
N VAL A 215 10.11 1.98 -4.72
CA VAL A 215 10.80 0.82 -4.14
C VAL A 215 11.58 1.23 -2.89
N ALA A 216 12.34 2.33 -2.94
CA ALA A 216 13.12 2.83 -1.82
C ALA A 216 12.24 3.20 -0.61
N ALA A 217 11.02 3.69 -0.84
CA ALA A 217 10.03 3.96 0.20
C ALA A 217 9.31 2.71 0.73
N GLY A 218 9.53 1.52 0.15
CA GLY A 218 8.90 0.26 0.57
C GLY A 218 7.48 0.02 0.04
N ILE A 219 6.98 0.87 -0.87
CA ILE A 219 5.64 0.72 -1.47
C ILE A 219 5.67 -0.32 -2.59
N ALA A 220 6.71 -0.33 -3.41
CA ALA A 220 6.97 -1.35 -4.42
C ALA A 220 8.05 -2.33 -3.93
N THR A 221 7.95 -3.57 -4.38
CA THR A 221 8.92 -4.64 -4.02
C THR A 221 10.03 -4.83 -5.04
N HIS A 222 9.73 -4.55 -6.30
CA HIS A 222 10.61 -4.84 -7.43
C HIS A 222 10.61 -3.63 -8.36
N TYR A 223 11.74 -3.42 -9.02
CA TYR A 223 11.90 -2.43 -10.07
C TYR A 223 12.28 -3.13 -11.37
N VAL A 224 11.36 -3.11 -12.34
CA VAL A 224 11.52 -3.77 -13.64
C VAL A 224 11.25 -2.74 -14.74
N PRO A 225 12.15 -2.56 -15.73
CA PRO A 225 11.92 -1.65 -16.83
C PRO A 225 10.65 -2.02 -17.62
N GLU A 226 9.87 -1.02 -18.06
CA GLU A 226 8.64 -1.26 -18.84
C GLU A 226 8.90 -2.17 -20.06
N ALA A 227 10.05 -1.98 -20.71
CA ALA A 227 10.40 -2.66 -21.95
C ALA A 227 10.47 -4.19 -21.84
N VAL A 228 10.68 -4.74 -20.63
CA VAL A 228 10.81 -6.20 -20.40
C VAL A 228 9.60 -6.81 -19.68
N LEU A 229 8.55 -6.02 -19.44
CA LEU A 229 7.31 -6.52 -18.82
C LEU A 229 6.63 -7.63 -19.66
N PRO A 230 6.57 -7.56 -21.00
CA PRO A 230 5.98 -8.64 -21.80
C PRO A 230 6.70 -9.99 -21.60
N GLU A 231 8.03 -9.96 -21.55
CA GLU A 231 8.87 -11.13 -21.31
C GLU A 231 8.71 -11.65 -19.88
N LEU A 232 8.61 -10.75 -18.90
CA LEU A 232 8.29 -11.12 -17.51
C LEU A 232 6.94 -11.83 -17.42
N GLU A 233 5.89 -11.30 -18.06
CA GLU A 233 4.56 -11.92 -18.08
C GLU A 233 4.60 -13.30 -18.75
N ALA A 234 5.35 -13.44 -19.85
CA ALA A 234 5.56 -14.72 -20.50
C ALA A 234 6.27 -15.71 -19.56
N ARG A 235 7.33 -15.28 -18.87
CA ARG A 235 8.07 -16.11 -17.92
C ARG A 235 7.20 -16.56 -16.76
N LEU A 236 6.39 -15.67 -16.18
CA LEU A 236 5.44 -16.01 -15.12
C LEU A 236 4.45 -17.11 -15.55
N ALA A 237 4.04 -17.13 -16.83
CA ALA A 237 3.14 -18.15 -17.37
C ALA A 237 3.81 -19.53 -17.53
N GLU A 238 5.13 -19.60 -17.61
CA GLU A 238 5.90 -20.84 -17.73
C GLU A 238 6.15 -21.52 -16.38
N ILE A 239 6.03 -20.78 -15.29
CA ILE A 239 6.26 -21.31 -13.96
C ILE A 239 5.19 -22.35 -13.62
N ILE A 240 5.61 -23.61 -13.49
CA ILE A 240 4.77 -24.70 -13.02
C ILE A 240 5.42 -25.24 -11.73
N SER A 241 4.74 -25.10 -10.60
CA SER A 241 5.10 -25.84 -9.39
C SER A 241 4.42 -27.20 -9.46
N ASP A 242 5.15 -28.24 -9.85
CA ASP A 242 4.68 -29.61 -9.61
C ASP A 242 4.95 -29.97 -8.15
N ASN A 243 3.98 -29.63 -7.29
CA ASN A 243 4.02 -29.88 -5.85
C ASN A 243 4.22 -31.37 -5.48
N LYS A 244 4.22 -32.29 -6.45
CA LYS A 244 4.42 -33.73 -6.23
C LYS A 244 5.89 -34.14 -6.16
N ILE A 245 6.83 -33.34 -6.67
CA ILE A 245 8.25 -33.74 -6.79
C ILE A 245 9.14 -32.95 -5.83
N ILE A 246 8.98 -31.62 -5.73
CA ILE A 246 9.71 -30.77 -4.79
C ILE A 246 8.72 -29.76 -4.19
N PRO A 247 8.44 -29.81 -2.88
CA PRO A 247 7.63 -28.78 -2.22
C PRO A 247 8.33 -27.43 -2.38
N THR A 248 7.82 -26.60 -3.28
CA THR A 248 8.34 -25.26 -3.54
C THR A 248 7.27 -24.26 -3.15
N ASP A 249 7.61 -23.29 -2.32
CA ASP A 249 6.70 -22.20 -1.99
C ASP A 249 6.41 -21.36 -3.26
N PRO A 250 5.15 -21.29 -3.72
CA PRO A 250 4.80 -20.58 -4.94
C PRO A 250 5.14 -19.09 -4.89
N PHE A 251 5.14 -18.47 -3.71
CA PHE A 251 5.52 -17.06 -3.57
C PHE A 251 7.02 -16.87 -3.84
N ASN A 252 7.89 -17.66 -3.21
CA ASN A 252 9.32 -17.63 -3.49
C ASN A 252 9.67 -17.90 -4.96
N LEU A 253 8.91 -18.77 -5.63
CA LEU A 253 9.12 -19.06 -7.04
C LEU A 253 8.78 -17.85 -7.94
N VAL A 254 7.68 -17.17 -7.66
CA VAL A 254 7.34 -15.90 -8.34
C VAL A 254 8.37 -14.83 -8.01
N ASN A 255 8.82 -14.73 -6.76
CA ASN A 255 9.86 -13.78 -6.36
C ASN A 255 11.13 -13.96 -7.20
N ASN A 256 11.67 -15.19 -7.29
CA ASN A 256 12.88 -15.45 -8.08
C ASN A 256 12.73 -15.00 -9.54
N VAL A 257 11.56 -15.23 -10.16
CA VAL A 257 11.31 -14.76 -11.53
C VAL A 257 11.23 -13.24 -11.61
N LEU A 258 10.68 -12.55 -10.62
CA LEU A 258 10.71 -11.08 -10.61
C LEU A 258 12.14 -10.56 -10.46
N GLU A 259 12.98 -11.19 -9.63
CA GLU A 259 14.40 -10.82 -9.47
C GLU A 259 15.23 -11.09 -10.74
N GLU A 260 14.90 -12.12 -11.54
CA GLU A 260 15.55 -12.38 -12.85
C GLU A 260 15.43 -11.18 -13.82
N PHE A 261 14.36 -10.40 -13.70
CA PHE A 261 14.05 -9.24 -14.56
C PHE A 261 14.30 -7.90 -13.87
N ALA A 262 14.60 -7.91 -12.56
CA ALA A 262 14.81 -6.70 -11.80
C ALA A 262 16.11 -6.01 -12.24
N THR A 263 16.10 -4.68 -12.19
CA THR A 263 17.28 -3.85 -12.42
C THR A 263 17.53 -2.96 -11.22
N ASP A 264 18.78 -2.56 -11.02
CA ASP A 264 19.10 -1.58 -9.97
C ASP A 264 18.53 -0.21 -10.37
N ALA A 265 18.55 0.73 -9.43
CA ALA A 265 18.15 2.09 -9.69
C ALA A 265 18.98 2.71 -10.83
N PRO A 266 18.42 3.69 -11.55
CA PRO A 266 19.15 4.42 -12.59
C PRO A 266 20.47 5.00 -12.09
N GLU A 267 21.44 5.17 -13.00
CA GLU A 267 22.71 5.83 -12.67
C GLU A 267 22.48 7.24 -12.09
N GLY A 268 23.20 7.57 -11.01
CA GLY A 268 23.03 8.83 -10.29
C GLY A 268 21.76 8.94 -9.46
N TYR A 269 21.03 7.83 -9.26
CA TYR A 269 19.85 7.82 -8.42
C TYR A 269 20.17 8.18 -6.97
N GLU A 270 19.42 9.14 -6.44
CA GLU A 270 19.31 9.45 -5.02
C GLU A 270 17.86 9.39 -4.59
N PHE A 271 17.59 8.76 -3.44
CA PHE A 271 16.23 8.67 -2.93
C PHE A 271 15.73 10.07 -2.52
N SER A 272 14.59 10.49 -3.06
CA SER A 272 14.06 11.86 -2.88
C SER A 272 13.66 12.21 -1.44
N LEU A 273 13.52 11.21 -0.56
CA LEU A 273 13.25 11.34 0.87
C LEU A 273 14.41 10.77 1.71
N SER A 274 15.64 11.16 1.41
CA SER A 274 16.87 10.73 2.13
C SER A 274 17.57 11.89 2.87
N GLY A 275 18.61 11.55 3.64
CA GLY A 275 19.50 12.50 4.30
C GLY A 275 18.77 13.43 5.29
N LYS A 276 19.19 14.71 5.34
CA LYS A 276 18.61 15.71 6.27
C LYS A 276 17.10 15.90 6.10
N LYS A 277 16.62 15.83 4.84
CA LYS A 277 15.17 15.89 4.57
C LYS A 277 14.46 14.71 5.21
N ARG A 278 15.06 13.52 5.20
CA ARG A 278 14.49 12.35 5.88
C ARG A 278 14.47 12.49 7.39
N GLU A 279 15.56 12.97 7.98
CA GLU A 279 15.63 13.26 9.43
C GLU A 279 14.55 14.27 9.84
N ALA A 280 14.35 15.33 9.05
CA ALA A 280 13.31 16.31 9.28
C ALA A 280 11.91 15.71 9.14
N ILE A 281 11.66 14.85 8.13
CA ILE A 281 10.38 14.12 8.01
C ILE A 281 10.10 13.30 9.27
N ASP A 282 11.06 12.48 9.71
CA ASP A 282 10.89 11.61 10.88
C ASP A 282 10.62 12.42 12.17
N SER A 283 11.33 13.54 12.37
CA SER A 283 11.17 14.39 13.55
C SER A 283 9.87 15.22 13.52
N ILE A 284 9.53 15.81 12.37
CA ILE A 284 8.41 16.75 12.24
C ILE A 284 7.09 16.02 12.11
N PHE A 285 7.02 14.93 11.34
CA PHE A 285 5.77 14.18 11.17
C PHE A 285 5.55 13.15 12.29
N GLY A 286 6.52 13.01 13.21
CA GLY A 286 6.39 12.23 14.44
C GLY A 286 5.77 13.00 15.61
N GLN A 287 5.40 14.26 15.41
CA GLN A 287 4.77 15.09 16.44
C GLN A 287 3.38 14.58 16.83
N GLU A 288 2.87 15.01 17.99
CA GLU A 288 1.64 14.45 18.56
C GLU A 288 0.34 14.93 17.92
N SER A 289 0.37 16.09 17.24
CA SER A 289 -0.78 16.68 16.56
C SER A 289 -0.39 17.39 15.27
N VAL A 290 -1.36 17.57 14.36
CA VAL A 290 -1.18 18.37 13.14
C VAL A 290 -0.75 19.82 13.46
N GLY A 291 -1.23 20.40 14.56
CA GLY A 291 -0.81 21.74 14.98
C GLY A 291 0.68 21.81 15.31
N ASP A 292 1.19 20.77 15.98
CA ASP A 292 2.61 20.64 16.31
C ASP A 292 3.44 20.39 15.04
N ILE A 293 2.94 19.59 14.09
CA ILE A 293 3.58 19.41 12.76
C ILE A 293 3.74 20.77 12.07
N ILE A 294 2.68 21.57 11.99
CA ILE A 294 2.73 22.90 11.34
C ILE A 294 3.73 23.82 12.04
N SER A 295 3.74 23.82 13.38
CA SER A 295 4.66 24.63 14.18
C SER A 295 6.12 24.18 13.98
N ALA A 296 6.37 22.88 13.90
CA ALA A 296 7.69 22.31 13.67
C ALA A 296 8.20 22.58 12.24
N LEU A 297 7.33 22.50 11.22
CA LEU A 297 7.67 22.91 9.84
C LEU A 297 8.05 24.40 9.76
N GLU A 298 7.34 25.24 10.51
CA GLU A 298 7.64 26.67 10.57
C GLU A 298 8.96 26.96 11.31
N ALA A 299 9.23 26.23 12.39
CA ALA A 299 10.47 26.36 13.15
C ALA A 299 11.71 25.85 12.39
N ASP A 300 11.58 24.79 11.59
CA ASP A 300 12.65 24.31 10.71
C ASP A 300 13.04 25.39 9.68
N GLY A 301 12.04 26.05 9.08
CA GLY A 301 12.25 27.23 8.24
C GLY A 301 12.95 26.98 6.90
N SER A 302 13.31 25.74 6.57
CA SER A 302 13.85 25.41 5.24
C SER A 302 12.83 25.63 4.14
N GLU A 303 13.29 25.83 2.90
CA GLU A 303 12.41 25.99 1.73
C GLU A 303 11.45 24.79 1.57
N TRP A 304 11.95 23.58 1.81
CA TRP A 304 11.13 22.37 1.81
C TRP A 304 10.05 22.43 2.90
N ALA A 305 10.43 22.72 4.15
CA ALA A 305 9.49 22.69 5.27
C ALA A 305 8.39 23.75 5.12
N LEU A 306 8.74 24.97 4.69
CA LEU A 306 7.76 26.04 4.44
C LEU A 306 6.80 25.67 3.30
N LYS A 307 7.30 25.11 2.19
CA LYS A 307 6.46 24.63 1.09
C LYS A 307 5.56 23.48 1.52
N THR A 308 6.06 22.58 2.36
CA THR A 308 5.28 21.47 2.92
C THR A 308 4.19 21.99 3.85
N LYS A 309 4.47 23.00 4.69
CA LYS A 309 3.48 23.69 5.52
C LYS A 309 2.35 24.26 4.66
N ASP A 310 2.69 25.05 3.65
CA ASP A 310 1.72 25.66 2.75
C ASP A 310 0.88 24.60 2.00
N THR A 311 1.50 23.49 1.62
CA THR A 311 0.81 22.37 0.99
C THR A 311 -0.25 21.78 1.90
N ILE A 312 0.08 21.51 3.18
CA ILE A 312 -0.86 20.95 4.15
C ILE A 312 -2.00 21.95 4.44
N LEU A 313 -1.67 23.25 4.59
CA LEU A 313 -2.66 24.30 4.85
C LEU A 313 -3.63 24.54 3.69
N ALA A 314 -3.28 24.14 2.46
CA ALA A 314 -4.16 24.23 1.30
C ALA A 314 -5.15 23.05 1.17
N ARG A 315 -4.97 21.96 1.93
CA ARG A 315 -5.86 20.79 1.94
C ARG A 315 -7.12 21.03 2.77
N SER A 316 -8.10 20.12 2.68
CA SER A 316 -9.25 20.16 3.60
C SER A 316 -8.77 20.02 5.05
N PRO A 317 -9.10 20.97 5.96
CA PRO A 317 -8.72 20.88 7.36
C PRO A 317 -9.24 19.62 8.06
N VAL A 318 -10.46 19.18 7.71
CA VAL A 318 -11.06 17.96 8.25
C VAL A 318 -10.28 16.75 7.76
N SER A 319 -10.03 16.65 6.46
CA SER A 319 -9.25 15.57 5.85
C SER A 319 -7.88 15.40 6.50
N VAL A 320 -7.13 16.50 6.68
CA VAL A 320 -5.79 16.45 7.27
C VAL A 320 -5.83 15.90 8.69
N LYS A 321 -6.72 16.42 9.55
CA LYS A 321 -6.79 15.96 10.95
C LYS A 321 -7.32 14.54 11.09
N VAL A 322 -8.36 14.18 10.33
CA VAL A 322 -8.89 12.81 10.34
C VAL A 322 -7.87 11.82 9.81
N THR A 323 -7.13 12.17 8.75
CA THR A 323 -6.05 11.34 8.20
C THR A 323 -4.98 11.08 9.26
N PHE A 324 -4.47 12.14 9.90
CA PHE A 324 -3.44 12.02 10.92
C PHE A 324 -3.86 11.08 12.07
N ASP A 325 -5.07 11.28 12.61
CA ASP A 325 -5.58 10.42 13.69
C ASP A 325 -5.88 8.99 13.22
N ALA A 326 -6.36 8.80 11.99
CA ALA A 326 -6.59 7.48 11.41
C ALA A 326 -5.27 6.70 11.27
N LEU A 327 -4.19 7.35 10.84
CA LEU A 327 -2.86 6.73 10.76
C LEU A 327 -2.33 6.32 12.14
N LYS A 328 -2.42 7.21 13.15
CA LYS A 328 -1.99 6.89 14.52
C LYS A 328 -2.72 5.67 15.07
N ARG A 329 -4.04 5.60 14.86
CA ARG A 329 -4.86 4.46 15.31
C ARG A 329 -4.64 3.20 14.50
N GLY A 330 -4.34 3.33 13.20
CA GLY A 330 -4.20 2.23 12.25
C GLY A 330 -2.90 1.43 12.39
N LYS A 331 -1.89 1.98 13.07
CA LYS A 331 -0.62 1.31 13.37
C LYS A 331 -0.82 -0.06 14.03
N ASP A 332 -1.75 -0.18 14.97
CA ASP A 332 -1.96 -1.41 15.75
C ASP A 332 -3.18 -2.23 15.28
N LEU A 333 -3.84 -1.82 14.19
CA LEU A 333 -5.02 -2.51 13.69
C LEU A 333 -4.64 -3.71 12.82
N THR A 334 -5.53 -4.68 12.81
CA THR A 334 -5.52 -5.71 11.78
C THR A 334 -5.99 -5.15 10.43
N ILE A 335 -5.62 -5.78 9.31
CA ILE A 335 -6.06 -5.34 7.98
C ILE A 335 -7.59 -5.26 7.86
N THR A 336 -8.32 -6.19 8.50
CA THR A 336 -9.80 -6.20 8.48
C THR A 336 -10.38 -5.04 9.28
N ASP A 337 -9.81 -4.74 10.44
CA ASP A 337 -10.25 -3.64 11.29
C ASP A 337 -9.95 -2.28 10.65
N ALA A 338 -8.78 -2.14 10.02
CA ALA A 338 -8.39 -0.93 9.31
C ALA A 338 -9.39 -0.61 8.18
N LEU A 339 -9.63 -1.55 7.25
CA LEU A 339 -10.59 -1.36 6.16
C LEU A 339 -12.02 -1.15 6.65
N SER A 340 -12.42 -1.81 7.75
CA SER A 340 -13.75 -1.59 8.35
C SER A 340 -13.90 -0.19 8.93
N LYS A 341 -12.87 0.33 9.61
CA LYS A 341 -12.88 1.71 10.13
C LYS A 341 -12.81 2.74 9.01
N GLU A 342 -12.03 2.48 7.97
CA GLU A 342 -12.01 3.33 6.77
C GLU A 342 -13.38 3.38 6.09
N TYR A 343 -14.11 2.26 5.99
CA TYR A 343 -15.47 2.29 5.46
C TYR A 343 -16.40 3.20 6.27
N GLN A 344 -16.32 3.15 7.60
CA GLN A 344 -17.09 4.04 8.47
C GLN A 344 -16.72 5.51 8.26
N LEU A 345 -15.43 5.80 8.05
CA LEU A 345 -14.97 7.14 7.69
C LEU A 345 -15.51 7.57 6.32
N ALA A 346 -15.39 6.72 5.30
CA ALA A 346 -15.86 6.99 3.94
C ALA A 346 -17.34 7.39 3.94
N LYS A 347 -18.20 6.66 4.66
CA LYS A 347 -19.63 7.01 4.81
C LYS A 347 -19.84 8.44 5.31
N LYS A 348 -19.07 8.87 6.31
CA LYS A 348 -19.19 10.23 6.87
C LYS A 348 -18.71 11.29 5.90
N PHE A 349 -17.61 11.04 5.21
CA PHE A 349 -17.14 11.94 4.15
C PHE A 349 -18.17 12.07 3.02
N MET A 350 -18.87 10.99 2.66
CA MET A 350 -19.94 11.05 1.65
C MET A 350 -21.18 11.83 2.10
N SER A 351 -21.39 11.97 3.41
CA SER A 351 -22.41 12.85 3.99
C SER A 351 -21.90 14.27 4.28
N GLY A 352 -20.60 14.52 4.13
CA GLY A 352 -19.95 15.81 4.34
C GLY A 352 -19.87 16.67 3.07
N GLY A 353 -19.49 17.94 3.24
CA GLY A 353 -19.39 18.90 2.13
C GLY A 353 -18.03 18.89 1.40
N ASP A 354 -16.93 18.70 2.13
CA ASP A 354 -15.57 18.88 1.59
C ASP A 354 -15.25 17.92 0.44
N PHE A 355 -15.74 16.68 0.47
CA PHE A 355 -15.49 15.72 -0.62
C PHE A 355 -16.07 16.21 -1.95
N VAL A 356 -17.35 16.62 -1.95
CA VAL A 356 -18.02 17.09 -3.17
C VAL A 356 -17.40 18.40 -3.65
N GLU A 357 -17.09 19.33 -2.74
CA GLU A 357 -16.42 20.59 -3.06
C GLU A 357 -15.04 20.36 -3.68
N GLY A 358 -14.20 19.55 -3.02
CA GLY A 358 -12.85 19.25 -3.46
C GLY A 358 -12.81 18.55 -4.81
N VAL A 359 -13.63 17.52 -4.99
CA VAL A 359 -13.76 16.82 -6.28
C VAL A 359 -14.27 17.76 -7.37
N THR A 360 -15.28 18.58 -7.08
CA THR A 360 -15.83 19.52 -8.06
C THR A 360 -14.77 20.54 -8.49
N ALA A 361 -14.11 21.17 -7.51
CA ALA A 361 -13.10 22.19 -7.77
C ALA A 361 -11.88 21.65 -8.53
N LYS A 362 -11.41 20.44 -8.20
CA LYS A 362 -10.17 19.87 -8.77
C LYS A 362 -10.38 19.09 -10.06
N LEU A 363 -11.47 18.31 -10.14
CA LEU A 363 -11.66 17.30 -11.19
C LEU A 363 -12.76 17.66 -12.18
N VAL A 364 -13.84 18.31 -11.73
CA VAL A 364 -14.99 18.67 -12.57
C VAL A 364 -14.77 20.03 -13.25
N ASN A 365 -14.40 21.06 -12.50
CA ASN A 365 -14.14 22.39 -13.04
C ASN A 365 -12.96 22.39 -14.02
N LYS A 366 -13.12 23.10 -15.14
CA LYS A 366 -12.09 23.31 -16.16
C LYS A 366 -11.99 24.80 -16.48
N PRO A 367 -10.87 25.48 -16.16
CA PRO A 367 -9.70 24.98 -15.42
C PRO A 367 -10.02 24.61 -13.96
N PRO A 368 -9.18 23.79 -13.28
CA PRO A 368 -9.33 23.52 -11.85
C PRO A 368 -9.31 24.80 -11.01
N THR A 369 -10.10 24.82 -9.94
CA THR A 369 -10.22 25.95 -9.01
C THR A 369 -9.72 25.58 -7.61
N ALA A 370 -9.47 26.60 -6.77
CA ALA A 370 -9.21 26.38 -5.35
C ALA A 370 -10.53 25.97 -4.65
N PRO A 371 -10.56 24.85 -3.91
CA PRO A 371 -11.74 24.44 -3.17
C PRO A 371 -12.00 25.37 -1.99
N LYS A 372 -13.26 25.53 -1.61
CA LYS A 372 -13.71 26.31 -0.45
C LYS A 372 -14.10 25.39 0.70
N TRP A 373 -13.11 25.00 1.50
CA TRP A 373 -13.29 24.09 2.62
C TRP A 373 -14.21 24.66 3.71
N ASN A 374 -14.97 23.77 4.36
CA ASN A 374 -15.77 24.10 5.53
C ASN A 374 -15.62 23.01 6.61
N PRO A 375 -14.94 23.31 7.73
CA PRO A 375 -14.31 24.58 8.11
C PRO A 375 -13.12 25.00 7.22
N ALA A 376 -12.78 26.29 7.25
CA ALA A 376 -11.78 26.87 6.34
C ALA A 376 -10.35 26.71 6.84
N THR A 377 -10.15 26.56 8.16
CA THR A 377 -8.82 26.47 8.76
C THR A 377 -8.67 25.28 9.72
N LEU A 378 -7.42 24.85 9.94
CA LEU A 378 -7.12 23.78 10.92
C LEU A 378 -7.54 24.13 12.35
N GLY A 379 -7.51 25.41 12.73
CA GLY A 379 -7.87 25.85 14.08
C GLY A 379 -9.35 25.67 14.41
N GLU A 380 -10.22 25.69 13.39
CA GLU A 380 -11.67 25.55 13.53
C GLU A 380 -12.12 24.08 13.70
N VAL A 381 -11.28 23.11 13.30
CA VAL A 381 -11.58 21.69 13.47
C VAL A 381 -11.25 21.27 14.90
N THR A 382 -12.26 20.92 15.69
CA THR A 382 -12.07 20.51 17.10
C THR A 382 -11.67 19.04 17.24
N ALA A 383 -11.02 18.68 18.34
CA ALA A 383 -10.70 17.27 18.63
C ALA A 383 -11.97 16.40 18.78
N SER A 384 -13.08 16.99 19.24
CA SER A 384 -14.37 16.32 19.34
C SER A 384 -14.92 15.96 17.97
N SER A 385 -14.88 16.90 17.00
CA SER A 385 -15.39 16.61 15.65
C SER A 385 -14.57 15.53 14.95
N VAL A 386 -13.25 15.51 15.12
CA VAL A 386 -12.39 14.43 14.59
C VAL A 386 -12.70 13.09 15.28
N SER A 387 -12.89 13.10 16.60
CA SER A 387 -13.26 11.90 17.36
C SER A 387 -14.62 11.34 16.95
N GLU A 388 -15.59 12.22 16.68
CA GLU A 388 -16.89 11.84 16.13
C GLU A 388 -16.73 11.16 14.79
N PHE A 389 -15.84 11.62 13.90
CA PHE A 389 -15.50 10.93 12.65
C PHE A 389 -14.98 9.50 12.89
N LEU A 390 -14.13 9.30 13.88
CA LEU A 390 -13.43 8.01 14.08
C LEU A 390 -14.17 7.00 14.96
N ASN A 391 -15.14 7.41 15.76
CA ASN A 391 -15.75 6.57 16.80
C ASN A 391 -17.16 6.04 16.47
N SER A 392 -17.68 6.17 15.24
CA SER A 392 -18.99 5.57 14.93
C SER A 392 -18.88 4.06 14.76
N ALA A 393 -19.14 3.33 15.83
CA ALA A 393 -19.29 1.88 15.78
C ALA A 393 -20.74 1.52 15.40
N ASP A 394 -21.08 1.54 14.12
CA ASP A 394 -22.23 0.76 13.67
C ASP A 394 -21.75 -0.64 13.30
N ALA A 395 -22.14 -1.64 14.09
CA ALA A 395 -21.79 -3.04 13.84
C ALA A 395 -22.35 -3.55 12.50
N ALA A 396 -23.43 -2.93 11.98
CA ALA A 396 -23.98 -3.25 10.65
C ALA A 396 -23.05 -2.80 9.50
N ASP A 397 -22.13 -1.87 9.79
CA ASP A 397 -21.16 -1.34 8.85
C ASP A 397 -19.81 -2.06 8.87
N ALA A 398 -19.63 -3.11 9.68
CA ALA A 398 -18.43 -3.93 9.58
C ALA A 398 -18.27 -4.46 8.14
N LEU A 399 -17.07 -4.36 7.58
CA LEU A 399 -16.76 -4.96 6.30
C LEU A 399 -17.03 -6.47 6.42
N LYS A 400 -17.67 -7.08 5.42
CA LYS A 400 -17.90 -8.53 5.41
C LYS A 400 -16.79 -9.15 4.57
N PRO A 401 -15.68 -9.59 5.17
CA PRO A 401 -14.55 -10.07 4.42
C PRO A 401 -14.92 -11.34 3.64
N VAL A 402 -14.33 -11.50 2.46
CA VAL A 402 -14.55 -12.67 1.59
C VAL A 402 -13.83 -13.90 2.15
N THR A 403 -12.70 -13.67 2.82
CA THR A 403 -11.87 -14.67 3.51
C THR A 403 -11.92 -14.41 5.02
N GLU A 404 -11.53 -15.40 5.84
CA GLU A 404 -11.42 -15.22 7.30
C GLU A 404 -10.01 -14.78 7.73
N ASP A 405 -9.06 -14.70 6.78
CA ASP A 405 -7.67 -14.36 7.07
C ASP A 405 -7.56 -12.90 7.51
N ASN A 406 -6.73 -12.67 8.53
CA ASN A 406 -6.54 -11.37 9.14
C ASN A 406 -5.17 -11.31 9.81
N PHE A 407 -4.51 -10.15 9.77
CA PHE A 407 -3.15 -10.00 10.29
C PHE A 407 -2.88 -8.56 10.72
N VAL A 408 -1.99 -8.40 11.70
CA VAL A 408 -1.45 -7.10 12.13
C VAL A 408 -0.27 -6.66 11.29
N ASP A 409 0.45 -7.57 10.65
CA ASP A 409 1.55 -7.25 9.75
C ASP A 409 1.44 -8.09 8.48
N TYR A 410 1.91 -7.56 7.35
CA TYR A 410 1.86 -8.28 6.10
C TYR A 410 2.61 -9.63 6.21
N PRO A 411 1.99 -10.75 5.80
CA PRO A 411 2.57 -12.08 5.96
C PRO A 411 3.75 -12.36 5.02
N HIS A 412 3.95 -11.50 4.01
CA HIS A 412 4.98 -11.66 2.99
C HIS A 412 5.91 -10.44 2.95
N LYS A 413 7.22 -10.69 3.04
CA LYS A 413 8.28 -9.66 2.98
C LYS A 413 9.19 -9.92 1.77
N PHE A 414 8.85 -9.33 0.62
CA PHE A 414 9.63 -9.42 -0.63
C PHE A 414 10.20 -8.07 -1.10
N GLY A 415 10.03 -7.02 -0.29
CA GLY A 415 10.63 -5.70 -0.53
C GLY A 415 12.06 -5.61 0.00
N LEU A 416 12.58 -4.39 0.05
CA LEU A 416 13.83 -4.10 0.76
C LEU A 416 13.62 -4.27 2.28
N PRO A 417 14.67 -4.60 3.05
CA PRO A 417 14.61 -4.61 4.51
C PRO A 417 14.13 -3.27 5.07
N THR A 418 13.24 -3.32 6.06
CA THR A 418 12.76 -2.12 6.76
C THR A 418 13.81 -1.59 7.74
N GLU A 419 13.69 -0.33 8.15
CA GLU A 419 14.51 0.23 9.24
C GLU A 419 14.38 -0.59 10.51
N LYS A 420 13.18 -1.10 10.80
CA LYS A 420 12.94 -1.95 11.96
C LYS A 420 13.63 -3.32 11.84
N ASP A 421 13.62 -3.96 10.67
CA ASP A 421 14.36 -5.21 10.48
C ASP A 421 15.87 -5.00 10.76
N ILE A 422 16.42 -3.86 10.32
CA ILE A 422 17.83 -3.50 10.51
C ILE A 422 18.14 -3.17 11.98
N GLU A 423 17.27 -2.39 12.64
CA GLU A 423 17.36 -2.09 14.07
C GLU A 423 17.35 -3.38 14.90
N ASP A 424 16.37 -4.25 14.65
CA ASP A 424 16.20 -5.51 15.38
C ASP A 424 17.45 -6.38 15.21
N TYR A 425 18.02 -6.45 13.99
CA TYR A 425 19.29 -7.15 13.79
C TYR A 425 20.43 -6.52 14.58
N ILE A 426 20.67 -5.21 14.48
CA ILE A 426 21.80 -4.52 15.15
C ILE A 426 21.71 -4.63 16.67
N THR A 427 20.51 -4.46 17.22
CA THR A 427 20.25 -4.47 18.66
C THR A 427 20.09 -5.88 19.24
N GLY A 428 20.10 -6.93 18.41
CA GLY A 428 19.93 -8.33 18.86
C GLY A 428 18.49 -8.73 19.15
N ASN A 429 17.51 -7.90 18.76
CA ASN A 429 16.07 -8.13 18.91
C ASN A 429 15.43 -8.86 17.73
N ASP A 430 16.23 -9.39 16.80
CA ASP A 430 15.81 -10.19 15.63
C ASP A 430 15.39 -11.63 15.98
N GLY A 431 15.39 -11.97 17.27
CA GLY A 431 15.07 -13.32 17.78
C GLY A 431 16.26 -14.28 17.80
N SER A 432 17.48 -13.79 17.55
CA SER A 432 18.71 -14.58 17.63
C SER A 432 19.29 -14.70 19.05
N ASP A 433 18.76 -13.95 20.03
CA ASP A 433 19.28 -13.81 21.40
C ASP A 433 20.76 -13.36 21.44
N ARG A 434 21.19 -12.61 20.43
CA ARG A 434 22.58 -12.15 20.27
C ARG A 434 22.87 -10.97 21.20
N GLU A 435 23.90 -11.11 22.03
CA GLU A 435 24.30 -10.07 23.00
C GLU A 435 25.47 -9.17 22.55
N PHE A 436 26.22 -9.56 21.51
CA PHE A 436 27.34 -8.75 21.00
C PHE A 436 26.86 -7.64 20.04
N LYS A 437 27.69 -6.64 19.75
CA LYS A 437 27.41 -5.62 18.71
C LYS A 437 27.93 -6.09 17.35
N VAL A 438 27.40 -5.52 16.27
CA VAL A 438 27.80 -5.86 14.88
C VAL A 438 28.55 -4.71 14.22
N THR A 439 29.39 -5.06 13.26
CA THR A 439 30.03 -4.16 12.30
C THR A 439 29.10 -3.83 11.13
N LYS A 440 29.46 -2.81 10.33
CA LYS A 440 28.74 -2.49 9.09
C LYS A 440 28.75 -3.68 8.11
N GLU A 441 29.88 -4.34 7.97
CA GLU A 441 30.09 -5.47 7.06
C GLU A 441 29.19 -6.65 7.44
N GLU A 442 29.07 -6.98 8.72
CA GLU A 442 28.17 -8.06 9.19
C GLU A 442 26.70 -7.76 8.91
N VAL A 443 26.26 -6.51 9.08
CA VAL A 443 24.90 -6.08 8.72
C VAL A 443 24.65 -6.25 7.21
N LEU A 444 25.60 -5.80 6.38
CA LEU A 444 25.50 -5.95 4.94
C LEU A 444 25.45 -7.41 4.51
N ASP A 445 26.37 -8.25 5.01
CA ASP A 445 26.42 -9.68 4.69
C ASP A 445 25.15 -10.41 5.12
N HIS A 446 24.63 -10.08 6.31
CA HIS A 446 23.38 -10.65 6.81
C HIS A 446 22.20 -10.39 5.87
N PHE A 447 21.96 -9.12 5.50
CA PHE A 447 20.82 -8.77 4.65
C PHE A 447 21.03 -9.18 3.20
N GLN A 448 22.26 -9.18 2.69
CA GLN A 448 22.59 -9.75 1.39
C GLN A 448 22.25 -11.25 1.34
N TYR A 449 22.60 -12.00 2.38
CA TYR A 449 22.24 -13.42 2.48
C TYR A 449 20.72 -13.62 2.59
N LEU A 450 20.06 -12.92 3.51
CA LEU A 450 18.62 -13.06 3.77
C LEU A 450 17.77 -12.77 2.52
N THR A 451 18.18 -11.77 1.75
CA THR A 451 17.46 -11.31 0.56
C THR A 451 17.94 -11.95 -0.75
N ARG A 452 18.89 -12.90 -0.69
CA ARG A 452 19.51 -13.54 -1.87
C ARG A 452 20.11 -12.53 -2.85
N SER A 453 20.78 -11.52 -2.31
CA SER A 453 21.40 -10.43 -3.06
C SER A 453 20.43 -9.61 -3.90
N LYS A 454 19.25 -9.35 -3.36
CA LYS A 454 18.27 -8.44 -3.98
C LYS A 454 18.90 -7.07 -4.26
N LEU A 455 18.62 -6.55 -5.45
CA LEU A 455 19.11 -5.24 -5.88
C LEU A 455 18.54 -4.12 -4.98
N GLY A 456 19.38 -3.14 -4.64
CA GLY A 456 19.03 -2.03 -3.75
C GLY A 456 19.26 -2.28 -2.26
N VAL A 457 19.48 -3.53 -1.83
CA VAL A 457 19.68 -3.85 -0.40
C VAL A 457 20.90 -3.12 0.17
N THR A 458 22.05 -3.17 -0.50
CA THR A 458 23.24 -2.42 -0.04
C THR A 458 22.93 -0.94 0.12
N ARG A 459 22.33 -0.29 -0.88
CA ARG A 459 21.96 1.13 -0.84
C ARG A 459 21.03 1.43 0.34
N LYS A 460 20.04 0.57 0.59
CA LYS A 460 19.10 0.70 1.71
C LYS A 460 19.82 0.62 3.06
N ILE A 461 20.66 -0.40 3.25
CA ILE A 461 21.40 -0.59 4.49
C ILE A 461 22.33 0.59 4.73
N GLU A 462 23.09 1.02 3.73
CA GLU A 462 24.03 2.13 3.88
C GLU A 462 23.34 3.46 4.23
N GLU A 463 22.18 3.77 3.60
CA GLU A 463 21.40 4.96 3.96
C GLU A 463 20.90 4.91 5.40
N VAL A 464 20.35 3.77 5.83
CA VAL A 464 19.82 3.61 7.19
C VAL A 464 20.94 3.71 8.21
N LEU A 465 22.06 3.01 8.01
CA LEU A 465 23.21 3.09 8.92
C LEU A 465 23.72 4.53 9.03
N ALA A 466 23.87 5.24 7.91
CA ALA A 466 24.36 6.63 7.94
C ALA A 466 23.48 7.57 8.79
N ARG A 467 22.17 7.32 8.87
CA ARG A 467 21.21 8.16 9.61
C ARG A 467 20.94 7.67 11.03
N LYS A 468 20.94 6.35 11.23
CA LYS A 468 20.44 5.67 12.44
C LYS A 468 21.51 4.98 13.26
N THR A 469 22.78 5.07 12.91
CA THR A 469 23.84 4.52 13.75
C THR A 469 24.98 5.49 14.03
N THR A 470 25.70 5.21 15.11
CA THR A 470 26.99 5.83 15.45
C THR A 470 28.01 4.75 15.76
N PRO A 471 29.33 5.01 15.59
CA PRO A 471 30.36 4.11 16.08
C PRO A 471 30.23 3.90 17.60
N ASP A 472 30.44 2.66 18.06
CA ASP A 472 30.50 2.35 19.48
C ASP A 472 31.66 3.10 20.18
N ALA A 473 31.44 3.45 21.44
CA ALA A 473 32.38 4.24 22.22
C ALA A 473 33.68 3.50 22.56
N THR A 474 33.67 2.17 22.57
CA THR A 474 34.80 1.32 22.95
C THR A 474 35.51 0.69 21.74
N ASP A 475 34.77 0.39 20.68
CA ASP A 475 35.27 -0.11 19.40
C ASP A 475 34.54 0.57 18.24
N SER A 476 35.23 1.50 17.57
CA SER A 476 34.65 2.30 16.49
C SER A 476 34.23 1.49 15.24
N THR A 477 34.57 0.19 15.17
CA THR A 477 34.10 -0.69 14.09
C THR A 477 32.70 -1.23 14.35
N LEU A 478 32.25 -1.23 15.61
CA LEU A 478 30.94 -1.69 16.02
C LEU A 478 29.91 -0.56 15.94
N LEU A 479 28.65 -0.94 15.75
CA LEU A 479 27.54 -0.02 15.56
C LEU A 479 26.65 0.07 16.81
N ASP A 480 26.30 1.30 17.17
CA ASP A 480 25.22 1.64 18.09
C ASP A 480 24.05 2.25 17.34
N TRP A 481 22.82 1.86 17.71
CA TRP A 481 21.61 2.45 17.15
C TRP A 481 21.29 3.81 17.79
N LYS A 482 20.90 4.78 16.97
CA LYS A 482 20.50 6.13 17.34
C LYS A 482 18.97 6.23 17.31
N TYR A 483 18.39 6.42 18.48
CA TYR A 483 16.94 6.64 18.66
C TYR A 483 16.48 8.01 18.16
#